data_AF-A0A832WGU5-F1
#
_entry.id   AF-A0A832WGU5-F1
#
_cell.length_a   1.000
_cell.length_b   1.000
_cell.length_c   1.000
_cell.angle_alpha   90.00
_cell.angle_beta   90.00
_cell.angle_gamma   90.00
#
_symmetry.space_group_name_H-M   'P 1'
#
loop_
_entity.id
_entity.type
_entity.pdbx_description
1 polymer ?
#
loop_
_entity_poly.entity_id
_entity_poly.type
_entity_poly.pdbx_seq_one_letter_code
_entity_poly.pdbx_strand_id
1 'polypeptide(L)'
;MGFYSANTLEQKRVKQLTGDINIHDMFKNECETRGIPIYNAYNIQKRLIHEVEQEQLVGVEQVDDRLMELLDERGKNKVTHRYVDFVSKEDSASKGTIPPRSDEESKLPPKDQIKIPPRARDGQTFKTDSELPQEEMLKKIMLQNKKIINQNKIIIDLLKKQGENK
;
A
#
# COMPACT_ATOMS: atom_id res chain seq x y z
N MET A 1 -10.02 -10.05 20.50
CA MET A 1 -8.79 -9.27 20.72
C MET A 1 -8.39 -8.67 19.38
N GLY A 2 -8.64 -7.38 19.18
CA GLY A 2 -8.45 -6.70 17.90
C GLY A 2 -6.99 -6.66 17.49
N PHE A 3 -6.71 -7.02 16.24
CA PHE A 3 -5.41 -6.84 15.61
C PHE A 3 -5.14 -5.34 15.48
N TYR A 4 -4.39 -4.75 16.41
CA TYR A 4 -3.71 -3.50 16.10
C TYR A 4 -2.71 -3.82 15.00
N SER A 5 -3.01 -3.45 13.75
CA SER A 5 -2.00 -3.42 12.70
C SER A 5 -0.86 -2.54 13.23
N ALA A 6 0.31 -3.12 13.46
CA ALA A 6 1.51 -2.41 13.90
C ALA A 6 2.09 -1.57 12.74
N ASN A 7 1.23 -0.78 12.10
CA ASN A 7 1.64 0.11 11.03
C ASN A 7 2.26 1.33 11.68
N THR A 8 3.53 1.58 11.34
CA THR A 8 4.23 2.79 11.76
C THR A 8 3.50 4.04 11.24
N LEU A 9 3.78 5.20 11.81
CA LEU A 9 3.13 6.45 11.39
C LEU A 9 3.40 6.74 9.90
N GLU A 10 4.58 6.37 9.44
CA GLU A 10 5.04 6.46 8.06
C GLU A 10 4.23 5.54 7.13
N GLN A 11 4.03 4.28 7.51
CA GLN A 11 3.22 3.35 6.72
C GLN A 11 1.76 3.82 6.60
N LYS A 12 1.21 4.37 7.69
CA LYS A 12 -0.13 4.98 7.66
C LYS A 12 -0.16 6.17 6.71
N ARG A 13 0.87 7.02 6.72
CA ARG A 13 0.97 8.18 5.83
C ARG A 13 1.07 7.77 4.36
N VAL A 14 1.92 6.80 4.02
CA VAL A 14 2.02 6.28 2.63
C VAL A 14 0.68 5.74 2.14
N LYS A 15 -0.01 4.97 2.98
CA LYS A 15 -1.34 4.44 2.68
C LYS A 15 -2.38 5.53 2.49
N GLN A 16 -2.31 6.61 3.27
CA GLN A 16 -3.19 7.77 3.10
C GLN A 16 -2.92 8.50 1.78
N LEU A 17 -1.64 8.72 1.44
CA LEU A 17 -1.25 9.48 0.26
C LEU A 17 -1.52 8.74 -1.05
N THR A 18 -1.25 7.44 -1.07
CA THR A 18 -1.23 6.64 -2.30
C THR A 18 -2.28 5.53 -2.35
N GLY A 19 -2.81 5.11 -1.21
CA GLY A 19 -3.66 3.92 -1.08
C GLY A 19 -2.93 2.70 -0.54
N ASP A 20 -3.67 1.61 -0.29
CA ASP A 20 -3.15 0.38 0.33
C ASP A 20 -2.82 -0.69 -0.70
N ILE A 21 -3.85 -1.37 -1.22
CA ILE A 21 -3.72 -2.38 -2.28
C ILE A 21 -3.91 -1.73 -3.65
N ASN A 22 -4.88 -0.82 -3.73
CA ASN A 22 -5.19 -0.05 -4.92
C ASN A 22 -4.76 1.40 -4.71
N ILE A 23 -4.37 2.04 -5.81
CA ILE A 23 -4.10 3.47 -5.81
C ILE A 23 -5.37 4.24 -5.49
N HIS A 24 -5.26 5.19 -4.57
CA HIS A 24 -6.35 6.10 -4.25
C HIS A 24 -6.67 7.06 -5.41
N ASP A 25 -7.94 7.37 -5.63
CA ASP A 25 -8.39 8.18 -6.77
C ASP A 25 -7.76 9.58 -6.80
N MET A 26 -7.56 10.19 -5.63
CA MET A 26 -6.85 11.47 -5.52
C MET A 26 -5.41 11.40 -6.04
N PHE A 27 -4.69 10.33 -5.68
CA PHE A 27 -3.32 10.11 -6.13
C PHE A 27 -3.25 9.82 -7.62
N LYS A 28 -4.23 9.08 -8.12
CA LYS A 28 -4.38 8.81 -9.55
C LYS A 28 -4.59 10.09 -10.34
N ASN A 29 -5.48 10.97 -9.88
CA ASN A 29 -5.75 12.26 -10.53
C ASN A 29 -4.52 13.18 -10.52
N GLU A 30 -3.76 13.19 -9.42
CA GLU A 30 -2.50 13.94 -9.35
C GLU A 30 -1.46 13.41 -10.35
N CYS A 31 -1.32 12.08 -10.44
CA CYS A 31 -0.44 11.44 -11.41
C CYS A 31 -0.86 11.76 -12.86
N GLU A 32 -2.15 11.70 -13.16
CA GLU A 32 -2.69 12.04 -14.49
C GLU A 32 -2.41 13.51 -14.84
N THR A 33 -2.59 14.43 -13.90
CA THR A 33 -2.30 15.87 -14.08
C THR A 33 -0.82 16.12 -14.37
N ARG A 34 0.07 15.38 -13.70
CA ARG A 34 1.52 15.42 -13.93
C ARG A 34 1.97 14.67 -15.18
N GLY A 35 1.06 14.00 -15.89
CA GLY A 35 1.36 13.17 -17.06
C GLY A 35 2.10 11.88 -16.72
N ILE A 36 1.95 11.38 -15.49
CA ILE A 36 2.54 10.15 -14.98
C ILE A 36 1.58 8.99 -15.29
N PRO A 37 2.03 7.98 -16.07
CA PRO A 37 1.21 6.80 -16.34
C PRO A 37 0.89 6.01 -15.06
N ILE A 38 -0.27 5.34 -15.04
CA ILE A 38 -0.75 4.59 -13.87
C ILE A 38 0.24 3.52 -13.37
N TYR A 39 0.98 2.86 -14.26
CA TYR A 39 2.00 1.88 -13.87
C TYR A 39 3.14 2.51 -13.05
N ASN A 40 3.49 3.76 -13.35
CA ASN A 40 4.49 4.50 -12.59
C ASN A 40 3.95 4.93 -11.24
N ALA A 41 2.67 5.28 -11.14
CA ALA A 41 2.03 5.57 -9.86
C ALA A 41 2.10 4.35 -8.92
N TYR A 42 1.88 3.12 -9.44
CA TYR A 42 2.05 1.89 -8.65
C TYR A 42 3.50 1.65 -8.24
N ASN A 43 4.47 2.01 -9.11
CA ASN A 43 5.88 1.90 -8.77
C ASN A 43 6.28 2.88 -7.66
N ILE A 44 5.75 4.11 -7.69
CA ILE A 44 5.96 5.11 -6.63
C ILE A 44 5.42 4.61 -5.29
N GLN A 45 4.18 4.11 -5.27
CA GLN A 45 3.58 3.50 -4.08
C GLN A 45 4.45 2.36 -3.52
N LYS A 46 4.81 1.38 -4.36
CA LYS A 46 5.65 0.24 -3.94
C LYS A 46 7.01 0.69 -3.41
N ARG A 47 7.61 1.70 -4.04
CA ARG A 47 8.91 2.24 -3.63
C ARG A 47 8.82 2.89 -2.25
N LEU A 48 7.80 3.73 -2.02
CA LEU A 48 7.59 4.37 -0.71
C LEU A 48 7.34 3.35 0.39
N ILE A 49 6.51 2.33 0.14
CA ILE A 49 6.28 1.24 1.11
C ILE A 49 7.60 0.55 1.44
N HIS A 50 8.40 0.20 0.44
CA HIS A 50 9.68 -0.46 0.64
C HIS A 50 10.70 0.43 1.38
N GLU A 51 10.82 1.71 1.03
CA GLU A 51 11.73 2.66 1.70
C GLU A 51 11.35 2.86 3.17
N VAL A 52 10.04 2.87 3.50
CA VAL A 52 9.56 2.87 4.89
C VAL A 52 9.85 1.54 5.60
N GLU A 53 9.63 0.39 4.94
CA GLU A 53 9.93 -0.95 5.51
C GLU A 53 11.43 -1.16 5.79
N GLN A 54 12.30 -0.50 5.03
CA GLN A 54 13.75 -0.51 5.25
C GLN A 54 14.20 0.58 6.25
N GLU A 55 13.28 1.27 6.92
CA GLU A 55 13.55 2.36 7.87
C GLU A 55 14.41 3.50 7.27
N GLN A 56 14.34 3.70 5.95
CA GLN A 56 15.06 4.77 5.25
C GLN A 56 14.33 6.10 5.34
N LEU A 57 13.02 6.06 5.51
CA LEU A 57 12.15 7.21 5.71
C LEU A 57 11.64 7.16 7.16
N VAL A 58 12.12 8.10 7.98
CA VAL A 58 11.76 8.22 9.39
C VAL A 58 11.01 9.54 9.58
N GLY A 59 9.76 9.45 9.99
CA GLY A 59 8.87 10.59 10.14
C GLY A 59 8.00 10.89 8.91
N VAL A 60 6.84 11.48 9.19
CA VAL A 60 5.80 11.81 8.19
C VAL A 60 6.31 12.82 7.15
N GLU A 61 7.09 13.80 7.58
CA GLU A 61 7.64 14.84 6.68
C GLU A 61 8.58 14.24 5.63
N GLN A 62 9.40 13.25 5.99
CA GLN A 62 10.29 12.59 5.03
C GLN A 62 9.52 11.79 3.99
N VAL A 63 8.40 11.18 4.38
CA VAL A 63 7.50 10.48 3.44
C VAL A 63 6.87 11.48 2.46
N ASP A 64 6.42 12.62 2.97
CA ASP A 64 5.80 13.67 2.15
C ASP A 64 6.80 14.26 1.15
N ASP A 65 8.00 14.61 1.60
CA ASP A 65 9.07 15.14 0.73
C ASP A 65 9.51 14.11 -0.30
N ARG A 66 9.67 12.84 0.11
CA ARG A 66 10.06 11.77 -0.80
C ARG A 66 9.00 11.49 -1.86
N LEU A 67 7.72 11.56 -1.50
CA LEU A 67 6.64 11.42 -2.47
C LEU A 67 6.70 12.55 -3.51
N MET A 68 6.89 13.80 -3.07
CA MET A 68 6.98 14.94 -3.98
C MET A 68 8.18 14.81 -4.92
N GLU A 69 9.34 14.38 -4.42
CA GLU A 69 10.52 14.11 -5.25
C GLU A 69 10.22 13.06 -6.34
N LEU A 70 9.60 11.93 -5.98
CA LEU A 70 9.24 10.87 -6.93
C LEU A 70 8.22 11.32 -7.98
N LEU A 71 7.29 12.19 -7.59
CA LEU A 71 6.32 12.80 -8.50
C LEU A 71 6.98 13.81 -9.45
N ASP A 72 7.98 14.55 -8.98
CA ASP A 72 8.71 15.53 -9.80
C ASP A 72 9.71 14.84 -10.74
N GLU A 73 10.38 13.76 -10.31
CA GLU A 73 11.27 12.94 -11.15
C GLU A 73 10.54 12.31 -12.35
N ARG A 74 9.30 11.85 -12.11
CA ARG A 74 8.49 11.11 -13.11
C ARG A 74 7.51 12.01 -13.84
N GLY A 75 7.22 13.19 -13.29
CA GLY A 75 6.30 14.17 -13.84
C GLY A 75 6.84 14.76 -15.14
N LYS A 76 6.02 14.74 -16.18
CA LYS A 76 6.33 15.47 -17.43
C LYS A 76 5.86 16.91 -17.36
N ASN A 77 4.80 17.15 -16.61
CA ASN A 77 4.20 18.46 -16.41
C ASN A 77 4.61 19.01 -15.05
N LYS A 78 5.01 20.28 -15.03
CA LYS A 78 5.20 21.00 -13.77
C LYS A 78 3.83 21.36 -13.20
N VAL A 79 3.58 20.90 -11.98
CA VAL A 79 2.38 21.23 -11.22
C VAL A 79 2.77 22.20 -10.12
N THR A 80 2.04 23.32 -10.01
CA THR A 80 2.39 24.43 -9.11
C THR A 80 2.01 24.17 -7.65
N HIS A 81 1.22 23.14 -7.38
CA HIS A 81 0.72 22.83 -6.05
C HIS A 81 1.40 21.59 -5.46
N ARG A 82 1.53 21.57 -4.13
CA ARG A 82 2.04 20.42 -3.37
C ARG A 82 0.89 19.47 -3.04
N TYR A 83 0.89 18.28 -3.63
CA TYR A 83 -0.17 17.27 -3.43
C TYR A 83 -0.40 16.92 -1.95
N VAL A 84 0.70 16.77 -1.20
CA VAL A 84 0.67 16.44 0.24
C VAL A 84 -0.15 17.44 1.06
N ASP A 85 -0.15 18.73 0.69
CA ASP A 85 -0.89 19.77 1.39
C ASP A 85 -2.42 19.65 1.23
N PHE A 86 -2.89 19.05 0.14
CA PHE A 86 -4.31 18.79 -0.09
C PHE A 86 -4.80 17.62 0.75
N VAL A 87 -4.01 16.55 0.82
CA VAL A 87 -4.34 15.36 1.61
C VAL A 87 -4.36 15.66 3.11
N SER A 88 -3.42 16.47 3.60
CA SER A 88 -3.37 16.91 5.00
C SER A 88 -4.60 17.72 5.44
N LYS A 89 -5.25 18.43 4.51
CA LYS A 89 -6.44 19.26 4.80
C LYS A 89 -7.73 18.43 4.87
N GLU A 90 -7.81 17.30 4.17
CA GLU A 90 -8.99 16.43 4.23
C GLU A 90 -9.17 15.78 5.62
N ASP A 91 -8.09 15.39 6.31
CA ASP A 91 -8.18 14.87 7.68
C ASP A 91 -8.72 15.91 8.67
N SER A 92 -8.44 17.21 8.43
CA SER A 92 -8.98 18.30 9.25
C SER A 92 -10.44 18.62 8.91
N ALA A 93 -10.87 18.34 7.67
CA ALA A 93 -12.25 18.50 7.23
C ALA A 93 -13.14 17.28 7.56
N SER A 94 -12.56 16.10 7.80
CA SER A 94 -13.29 14.86 8.07
C SER A 94 -13.64 14.65 9.55
N LYS A 95 -13.93 15.71 10.32
CA LYS A 95 -14.82 15.57 11.49
C LYS A 95 -16.24 15.39 10.93
N GLY A 96 -16.55 14.15 10.60
CA GLY A 96 -17.72 13.76 9.81
C GLY A 96 -19.03 14.37 10.28
N THR A 97 -19.60 15.25 9.46
CA THR A 97 -21.04 15.38 9.36
C THR A 97 -21.55 14.19 8.57
N ILE A 98 -22.09 13.19 9.28
CA ILE A 98 -22.94 12.16 8.66
C ILE A 98 -24.10 12.92 8.01
N PRO A 99 -24.29 12.84 6.67
CA PRO A 99 -25.49 13.39 6.05
C PRO A 99 -26.71 12.72 6.69
N PRO A 100 -27.76 13.48 7.08
CA PRO A 100 -28.97 12.86 7.58
C PRO A 100 -29.47 11.86 6.55
N ARG A 101 -29.76 10.62 6.98
CA ARG A 101 -30.39 9.63 6.12
C ARG A 101 -31.71 10.25 5.64
N SER A 102 -31.79 10.60 4.37
CA SER A 102 -33.08 10.84 3.73
C SER A 102 -33.82 9.52 3.74
N ASP A 103 -34.98 9.46 4.38
CA ASP A 103 -35.91 8.31 4.38
C ASP A 103 -36.58 8.10 3.00
N GLU A 104 -35.83 8.33 1.92
CA GLU A 104 -36.23 7.99 0.57
C GLU A 104 -35.83 6.53 0.34
N GLU A 105 -36.84 5.66 0.17
CA GLU A 105 -36.68 4.26 -0.23
C GLU A 105 -35.74 4.16 -1.43
N SER A 106 -34.47 3.83 -1.19
CA SER A 106 -33.51 3.57 -2.25
C SER A 106 -33.97 2.31 -2.99
N LYS A 107 -34.72 2.48 -4.08
CA LYS A 107 -35.02 1.42 -5.03
C LYS A 107 -33.70 1.00 -5.68
N LEU A 108 -33.04 0.03 -5.07
CA LEU A 108 -31.96 -0.70 -5.72
C LEU A 108 -32.48 -1.20 -7.08
N PRO A 109 -31.71 -1.07 -8.17
CA PRO A 109 -32.16 -1.55 -9.47
C PRO A 109 -32.47 -3.05 -9.38
N PRO A 110 -33.53 -3.55 -10.05
CA PRO A 110 -33.89 -4.97 -10.04
C PRO A 110 -32.69 -5.85 -10.37
N LYS A 111 -32.53 -6.97 -9.65
CA LYS A 111 -31.38 -7.88 -9.77
C LYS A 111 -31.11 -8.35 -11.21
N ASP A 112 -32.13 -8.36 -12.06
CA ASP A 112 -32.05 -8.77 -13.46
C ASP A 112 -31.30 -7.78 -14.38
N GLN A 113 -31.01 -6.56 -13.90
CA GLN A 113 -30.22 -5.57 -14.65
C GLN A 113 -28.73 -5.58 -14.29
N ILE A 114 -28.32 -6.36 -13.29
CA ILE A 114 -26.91 -6.45 -12.87
C ILE A 114 -26.23 -7.57 -13.67
N LYS A 115 -25.64 -7.23 -14.81
CA LYS A 115 -24.73 -8.13 -15.53
C LYS A 115 -23.40 -8.21 -14.79
N ILE A 116 -23.25 -9.22 -13.93
CA ILE A 116 -21.96 -9.53 -13.29
C ILE A 116 -21.07 -10.22 -14.34
N PRO A 117 -19.93 -9.65 -14.73
CA PRO A 117 -18.99 -10.34 -15.62
C PRO A 117 -18.44 -11.60 -14.92
N PRO A 118 -18.10 -12.66 -15.69
CA PRO A 118 -17.55 -13.87 -15.11
C PRO A 118 -16.27 -13.55 -14.32
N ARG A 119 -16.14 -14.19 -13.15
CA ARG A 119 -15.03 -13.97 -12.22
C ARG A 119 -13.76 -14.51 -12.88
N ALA A 120 -12.74 -13.67 -13.07
CA ALA A 120 -11.47 -14.04 -13.74
C ALA A 120 -10.69 -15.21 -13.07
N ARG A 121 -11.19 -15.75 -11.96
CA ARG A 121 -10.57 -16.79 -11.15
C ARG A 121 -11.07 -18.20 -11.47
N ASP A 122 -12.10 -18.36 -12.28
CA ASP A 122 -12.73 -19.67 -12.53
C ASP A 122 -11.93 -20.59 -13.49
N GLY A 123 -10.72 -20.19 -13.92
CA GLY A 123 -9.91 -20.94 -14.88
C GLY A 123 -8.44 -21.18 -14.53
N GLN A 124 -7.93 -20.72 -13.38
CA GLN A 124 -6.52 -20.93 -13.02
C GLN A 124 -6.37 -22.05 -11.99
N THR A 125 -5.91 -23.22 -12.46
CA THR A 125 -5.39 -24.29 -11.59
C THR A 125 -3.96 -23.94 -11.19
N PHE A 126 -3.70 -23.81 -9.90
CA PHE A 126 -2.34 -23.64 -9.39
C PHE A 126 -1.60 -24.97 -9.48
N LYS A 127 -0.38 -24.94 -10.01
CA LYS A 127 0.50 -26.11 -10.05
C LYS A 127 0.83 -26.57 -8.64
N THR A 128 0.72 -27.87 -8.40
CA THR A 128 1.12 -28.49 -7.13
C THR A 128 2.65 -28.53 -7.02
N ASP A 129 3.21 -28.66 -5.81
CA ASP A 129 4.68 -28.62 -5.64
C ASP A 129 5.41 -29.76 -6.40
N SER A 130 4.70 -30.81 -6.79
CA SER A 130 5.18 -31.89 -7.67
C SER A 130 5.26 -31.53 -9.16
N GLU A 131 4.66 -30.41 -9.57
CA GLU A 131 4.59 -29.95 -10.97
C GLU A 131 5.50 -28.73 -11.24
N LEU A 132 6.26 -28.30 -10.23
CA LEU A 132 7.18 -27.17 -10.34
C LEU A 132 8.53 -27.64 -10.91
N PRO A 133 9.09 -26.91 -11.88
CA PRO A 133 10.47 -27.11 -12.30
C PRO A 133 11.43 -27.01 -11.11
N GLN A 134 12.50 -27.81 -11.10
CA GLN A 134 13.50 -27.83 -10.01
C GLN A 134 14.05 -26.43 -9.66
N GLU A 135 14.17 -25.54 -10.66
CA GLU A 135 14.60 -24.15 -10.48
C GLU A 135 13.60 -23.32 -9.66
N GLU A 136 12.30 -23.52 -9.84
CA GLU A 136 11.25 -22.82 -9.08
C GLU A 136 11.16 -23.36 -7.66
N MET A 137 11.34 -24.67 -7.47
CA MET A 137 11.44 -25.28 -6.15
C MET A 137 12.65 -24.74 -5.39
N LEU A 138 13.81 -24.61 -6.04
CA LEU A 138 15.00 -24.02 -5.45
C LEU A 138 14.76 -22.55 -5.05
N LYS A 139 14.12 -21.75 -5.90
CA LYS A 139 13.72 -20.37 -5.56
C LYS A 139 12.81 -20.32 -4.33
N LYS A 140 11.84 -21.23 -4.21
CA LYS A 140 10.97 -21.33 -3.02
C LYS A 140 11.78 -21.67 -1.76
N ILE A 141 12.68 -22.66 -1.82
CA ILE A 141 13.56 -23.06 -0.70
C ILE A 141 14.45 -21.89 -0.27
N MET A 142 15.07 -21.18 -1.22
CA MET A 142 15.89 -20.01 -0.93
C MET A 142 15.09 -18.91 -0.24
N LEU A 143 13.86 -18.65 -0.69
CA LEU A 143 12.99 -17.65 -0.09
C LEU A 143 12.58 -18.05 1.33
N GLN A 144 12.28 -19.33 1.58
CA GLN A 144 12.00 -19.85 2.91
C GLN A 144 13.23 -19.71 3.84
N ASN A 145 14.42 -20.08 3.36
CA ASN A 145 15.66 -19.95 4.14
C ASN A 145 15.96 -18.49 4.50
N LYS A 146 15.73 -17.55 3.57
CA LYS A 146 15.87 -16.11 3.84
C LYS A 146 14.94 -15.65 4.97
N LYS A 147 13.69 -16.13 4.99
CA LYS A 147 12.73 -15.84 6.08
C LYS A 147 13.20 -16.40 7.42
N ILE A 148 13.68 -17.65 7.44
CA ILE A 148 14.21 -18.30 8.65
C ILE A 148 15.41 -17.53 9.21
N ILE A 149 16.35 -17.13 8.34
CA ILE A 149 17.54 -16.35 8.75
C ILE A 149 17.13 -15.02 9.38
N ASN A 150 16.17 -14.32 8.78
CA ASN A 150 15.68 -13.05 9.33
C ASN A 150 15.00 -13.24 10.69
N GLN A 151 14.20 -14.29 10.85
CA GLN A 151 13.60 -14.63 12.15
C GLN A 151 14.67 -14.94 13.20
N ASN A 152 15.71 -15.71 12.83
CA ASN A 152 16.81 -16.04 13.74
C ASN A 152 17.57 -14.79 14.20
N LYS A 153 17.77 -13.79 13.34
CA LYS A 153 18.39 -12.51 13.73
C LYS A 153 17.59 -11.81 14.83
N ILE A 154 16.27 -11.71 14.67
CA ILE A 154 15.38 -11.10 15.67
C ILE A 154 15.46 -11.87 16.99
N ILE A 155 15.43 -13.21 16.94
CA ILE A 155 15.54 -14.05 18.14
C ILE A 155 16.86 -13.81 18.86
N ILE A 156 17.99 -13.77 18.13
CA ILE A 156 19.31 -13.52 18.70
C ILE A 156 19.37 -12.14 19.37
N ASP A 157 18.82 -11.10 18.75
CA ASP A 157 18.81 -9.75 19.31
C ASP A 157 17.95 -9.66 20.59
N LEU A 158 16.82 -10.38 20.62
CA LEU A 158 16.00 -10.50 21.84
C LEU A 158 16.72 -11.25 22.95
N LEU A 159 17.42 -12.35 22.63
CA LEU A 159 18.21 -13.11 23.60
C LEU A 159 19.38 -12.29 24.18
N LYS A 160 20.07 -11.49 23.35
CA LYS A 160 21.12 -10.57 23.82
C LYS A 160 20.57 -9.53 24.79
N LYS A 161 19.45 -8.89 24.45
CA LYS A 161 18.78 -7.91 25.34
C LYS A 161 18.34 -8.53 26.67
N GLN A 162 17.98 -9.82 26.70
CA GLN A 162 17.66 -10.50 27.95
C GLN A 162 18.92 -10.87 28.77
N GLY A 163 20.05 -11.15 28.11
CA GLY A 163 21.33 -11.41 28.77
C GLY A 163 21.98 -10.17 29.37
N GLU A 164 21.80 -8.99 28.76
CA GLU A 164 22.32 -7.70 29.25
C GLU A 164 21.53 -7.13 30.44
N ASN A 165 20.32 -7.65 30.71
CA ASN A 165 19.48 -7.27 31.85
C ASN A 165 19.69 -8.17 33.08
N LYS A 166 20.81 -8.91 33.15
CA LYS A 166 21.27 -9.68 34.30
C LYS A 166 22.61 -9.15 34.79
#